data_AF-A0A9C8GQF0-F1
#
_entry.id   AF-A0A9C8GQF0-F1
#
_cell.length_a   1.000
_cell.length_b   1.000
_cell.length_c   1.000
_cell.angle_alpha   90.00
_cell.angle_beta   90.00
_cell.angle_gamma   90.00
#
_symmetry.space_group_name_H-M   'P 1'
#
loop_
_entity.id
_entity.type
_entity.pdbx_description
1 polymer ?
#
loop_
_entity_poly.entity_id
_entity_poly.type
_entity_poly.pdbx_seq_one_letter_code
_entity_poly.pdbx_strand_id
1 'polypeptide(L)'
;MRYRVGVIILAAGLLALIVTLAALAPEGTPVTTRQWLRTIIPYLIVVLLGVFVGLAELVSTFDDYPMDAVMSGWGLGLIALNGAMAGIVLAIVRAYTPETDLSLLVLGVGVGFQAIIRTRFVLAKEFSGTGGGDLSLNLGWLYEQFQTLCKTQVDQALMHRRQPIVRELVDAFPSDLALFNMAYYTVVARRTFTPEEEAQHLAALTERLEDRALPEEVIRMTIALHILETGGEAHARALISAAKPPARQPPVEKRKAVRSMADVPEIARTFETPGRETITKNLATHLDLDQLQSIALEVVGQKAAGDMRADWLAYVQNTVADVDSPEAVRQTSLARFIVDKAGPAFASNRLPGHVAEEPYR
;
A
#
# COMPACT_ATOMS: atom_id res chain seq x y z
N MET A 1 14.61 1.99 -9.45
CA MET A 1 15.87 1.31 -9.86
C MET A 1 16.52 0.53 -8.72
N ARG A 2 16.64 1.10 -7.50
CA ARG A 2 17.24 0.44 -6.32
C ARG A 2 16.65 -0.96 -6.00
N TYR A 3 15.32 -1.10 -6.02
CA TYR A 3 14.65 -2.38 -5.76
C TYR A 3 15.04 -3.50 -6.73
N ARG A 4 15.17 -3.18 -8.03
CA ARG A 4 15.55 -4.17 -9.04
C ARG A 4 16.95 -4.72 -8.80
N VAL A 5 17.88 -3.86 -8.39
CA VAL A 5 19.25 -4.28 -8.05
C VAL A 5 19.23 -5.22 -6.84
N GLY A 6 18.46 -4.91 -5.80
CA GLY A 6 18.31 -5.77 -4.62
C GLY A 6 17.77 -7.16 -4.97
N VAL A 7 16.73 -7.24 -5.78
CA VAL A 7 16.14 -8.52 -6.23
C VAL A 7 17.14 -9.34 -7.06
N ILE A 8 17.90 -8.68 -7.95
CA ILE A 8 18.94 -9.35 -8.75
C ILE A 8 20.06 -9.90 -7.85
N ILE A 9 20.53 -9.11 -6.88
CA ILE A 9 21.56 -9.53 -5.91
C ILE A 9 21.05 -10.72 -5.10
N LEU A 10 19.81 -10.68 -4.63
CA LEU A 10 19.18 -11.78 -3.88
C LEU A 10 19.11 -13.06 -4.73
N ALA A 11 18.60 -12.96 -5.96
CA ALA A 11 18.50 -14.11 -6.87
C ALA A 11 19.88 -14.71 -7.18
N ALA A 12 20.88 -13.85 -7.46
CA ALA A 12 22.25 -14.29 -7.71
C ALA A 12 22.89 -14.94 -6.48
N GLY A 13 22.67 -14.39 -5.28
CA GLY A 13 23.17 -14.95 -4.03
C GLY A 13 22.56 -16.31 -3.70
N LEU A 14 21.25 -16.47 -3.86
CA LEU A 14 20.57 -17.75 -3.68
C LEU A 14 21.01 -18.79 -4.72
N LEU A 15 21.19 -18.39 -5.97
CA LEU A 15 21.71 -19.29 -7.02
C LEU A 15 23.13 -19.75 -6.70
N ALA A 16 24.01 -18.84 -6.28
CA ALA A 16 25.38 -19.17 -5.88
C ALA A 16 25.40 -20.14 -4.70
N LEU A 17 24.52 -19.92 -3.71
CA LEU A 17 24.34 -20.85 -2.58
C LEU A 17 23.89 -22.22 -3.07
N ILE A 18 22.87 -22.30 -3.93
CA ILE A 18 22.37 -23.57 -4.48
C ILE A 18 23.48 -24.35 -5.18
N VAL A 19 24.27 -23.68 -6.03
CA VAL A 19 25.41 -24.31 -6.74
C VAL A 19 26.45 -24.81 -5.75
N THR A 20 26.74 -24.03 -4.72
CA THR A 20 27.71 -24.41 -3.67
C THR A 20 27.22 -25.62 -2.88
N LEU A 21 25.96 -25.63 -2.45
CA LEU A 21 25.37 -26.76 -1.72
C LEU A 21 25.29 -28.02 -2.58
N ALA A 22 24.98 -27.87 -3.87
CA ALA A 22 24.99 -28.97 -4.83
C ALA A 22 26.40 -29.55 -5.03
N ALA A 23 27.44 -28.72 -5.07
CA ALA A 23 28.83 -29.16 -5.19
C ALA A 23 29.33 -29.90 -3.93
N LEU A 24 28.75 -29.60 -2.76
CA LEU A 24 29.05 -30.23 -1.48
C LEU A 24 28.14 -31.44 -1.17
N ALA A 25 27.28 -31.84 -2.10
CA ALA A 25 26.39 -32.98 -1.91
C ALA A 25 27.18 -34.29 -1.73
N PRO A 26 26.65 -35.28 -0.98
CA PRO A 26 27.35 -36.53 -0.68
C PRO A 26 27.70 -37.38 -1.91
N GLU A 27 27.06 -37.11 -3.05
CA GLU A 27 27.33 -37.74 -4.35
C GLU A 27 28.67 -37.29 -4.98
N GLY A 28 29.35 -36.31 -4.38
CA GLY A 28 30.57 -35.70 -4.91
C GLY A 28 30.29 -34.58 -5.93
N THR A 29 31.36 -33.98 -6.44
CA THR A 29 31.26 -32.88 -7.40
C THR A 29 30.74 -33.39 -8.76
N PRO A 30 29.58 -32.89 -9.24
CA PRO A 30 29.02 -33.34 -10.51
C PRO A 30 29.93 -32.97 -11.69
N VAL A 31 30.20 -33.95 -12.56
CA VAL A 31 31.12 -33.79 -13.71
C VAL A 31 30.39 -33.63 -15.05
N THR A 32 29.11 -34.02 -15.12
CA THR A 32 28.27 -33.87 -16.31
C THR A 32 27.12 -32.90 -16.09
N THR A 33 26.65 -32.24 -17.15
CA THR A 33 25.47 -31.34 -17.09
C THR A 33 24.23 -32.04 -16.55
N ARG A 34 24.03 -33.34 -16.89
CA ARG A 34 22.89 -34.12 -16.40
C ARG A 34 22.98 -34.37 -14.90
N GLN A 35 24.17 -34.64 -14.37
CA GLN A 35 24.38 -34.77 -12.92
C GLN A 35 24.15 -33.42 -12.23
N TRP A 36 24.71 -32.33 -12.77
CA TRP A 36 24.46 -30.98 -12.25
C TRP A 36 22.97 -30.66 -12.12
N LEU A 37 22.19 -30.93 -13.17
CA LEU A 37 20.73 -30.72 -13.13
C LEU A 37 20.07 -31.58 -12.05
N ARG A 38 20.40 -32.87 -11.98
CA ARG A 38 19.83 -33.79 -10.98
C ARG A 38 20.15 -33.35 -9.55
N THR A 39 21.34 -32.81 -9.31
CA THR A 39 21.78 -32.38 -7.98
C THR A 39 21.22 -31.00 -7.62
N ILE A 40 21.13 -30.05 -8.57
CA ILE A 40 20.65 -28.67 -8.34
C ILE A 40 19.14 -28.61 -8.14
N ILE A 41 18.34 -29.34 -8.93
CA ILE A 41 16.87 -29.24 -8.93
C ILE A 41 16.26 -29.38 -7.52
N PRO A 42 16.64 -30.39 -6.70
CA PRO A 42 16.16 -30.53 -5.32
C PRO A 42 16.38 -29.27 -4.47
N TYR A 43 17.59 -28.71 -4.50
CA TYR A 43 17.91 -27.48 -3.75
C TYR A 43 17.13 -26.29 -4.27
N LEU A 44 17.00 -26.16 -5.59
CA LEU A 44 16.21 -25.09 -6.20
C LEU A 44 14.77 -25.13 -5.71
N ILE A 45 14.14 -26.31 -5.70
CA ILE A 45 12.75 -26.49 -5.23
C ILE A 45 12.64 -26.09 -3.76
N VAL A 46 13.50 -26.60 -2.88
CA VAL A 46 13.43 -26.32 -1.44
C VAL A 46 13.74 -24.85 -1.11
N VAL A 47 14.72 -24.25 -1.78
CA VAL A 47 15.03 -22.81 -1.62
C VAL A 47 13.86 -21.96 -2.09
N LEU A 48 13.20 -22.30 -3.21
CA LEU A 48 12.01 -21.59 -3.67
C LEU A 48 10.85 -21.70 -2.68
N LEU A 49 10.62 -22.89 -2.09
CA LEU A 49 9.65 -23.06 -1.02
C LEU A 49 9.98 -22.18 0.19
N GLY A 50 11.25 -22.11 0.61
CA GLY A 50 11.69 -21.20 1.66
C GLY A 50 11.42 -19.73 1.30
N VAL A 51 11.73 -19.31 0.08
CA VAL A 51 11.43 -17.95 -0.42
C VAL A 51 9.93 -17.65 -0.35
N PHE A 52 9.07 -18.61 -0.73
CA PHE A 52 7.61 -18.44 -0.62
C PHE A 52 7.15 -18.31 0.82
N VAL A 53 7.72 -19.07 1.76
CA VAL A 53 7.42 -18.94 3.18
C VAL A 53 7.82 -17.55 3.70
N GLY A 54 9.02 -17.08 3.38
CA GLY A 54 9.48 -15.74 3.77
C GLY A 54 8.64 -14.61 3.15
N LEU A 55 8.18 -14.79 1.91
CA LEU A 55 7.25 -13.86 1.25
C LEU A 55 5.89 -13.85 1.96
N ALA A 56 5.32 -15.02 2.22
CA ALA A 56 4.04 -15.15 2.91
C ALA A 56 4.08 -14.52 4.30
N GLU A 57 5.17 -14.75 5.05
CA GLU A 57 5.37 -14.14 6.37
C GLU A 57 5.41 -12.61 6.31
N LEU A 58 6.12 -12.03 5.34
CA LEU A 58 6.16 -10.57 5.18
C LEU A 58 4.80 -9.99 4.78
N VAL A 59 4.14 -10.61 3.81
CA VAL A 59 2.83 -10.15 3.33
C VAL A 59 1.81 -10.18 4.46
N SER A 60 1.79 -11.23 5.28
CA SER A 60 0.86 -11.36 6.41
C SER A 60 1.25 -10.57 7.66
N THR A 61 2.49 -10.08 7.74
CA THR A 61 2.94 -9.24 8.86
C THR A 61 2.69 -7.76 8.58
N PHE A 62 2.72 -7.35 7.30
CA PHE A 62 2.61 -5.96 6.86
C PHE A 62 1.45 -5.78 5.88
N ASP A 63 0.23 -6.08 6.34
CA ASP A 63 -0.99 -6.12 5.51
C ASP A 63 -1.26 -4.79 4.77
N ASP A 64 -0.93 -3.66 5.40
CA ASP A 64 -1.16 -2.33 4.82
C ASP A 64 -0.16 -1.97 3.70
N TYR A 65 1.05 -2.53 3.72
CA TYR A 65 2.14 -2.19 2.80
C TYR A 65 2.97 -3.42 2.37
N PRO A 66 2.34 -4.49 1.84
CA PRO A 66 3.02 -5.76 1.63
C PRO A 66 4.14 -5.64 0.60
N MET A 67 3.91 -4.90 -0.48
CA MET A 67 4.93 -4.73 -1.52
C MET A 67 6.11 -3.86 -1.07
N ASP A 68 5.87 -2.81 -0.28
CA ASP A 68 6.95 -1.99 0.24
C ASP A 68 7.79 -2.76 1.27
N ALA A 69 7.15 -3.56 2.12
CA ALA A 69 7.82 -4.45 3.06
C ALA A 69 8.69 -5.47 2.33
N VAL A 70 8.15 -6.17 1.34
CA VAL A 70 8.88 -7.17 0.52
C VAL A 70 10.06 -6.57 -0.22
N MET A 71 9.89 -5.38 -0.80
CA MET A 71 10.93 -4.74 -1.60
C MET A 71 11.97 -3.99 -0.75
N SER A 72 11.74 -3.83 0.55
CA SER A 72 12.72 -3.23 1.45
C SER A 72 13.99 -4.11 1.54
N GLY A 73 15.14 -3.50 1.81
CA GLY A 73 16.40 -4.25 1.94
C GLY A 73 16.34 -5.34 3.03
N TRP A 74 15.66 -5.06 4.14
CA TRP A 74 15.47 -6.00 5.25
C TRP A 74 14.42 -7.08 4.95
N GLY A 75 13.37 -6.75 4.19
CA GLY A 75 12.41 -7.73 3.68
C GLY A 75 13.06 -8.72 2.73
N LEU A 76 13.85 -8.22 1.76
CA LEU A 76 14.67 -9.08 0.90
C LEU A 76 15.66 -9.92 1.74
N GLY A 77 16.26 -9.36 2.79
CA GLY A 77 17.11 -10.10 3.72
C GLY A 77 16.39 -11.28 4.39
N LEU A 78 15.15 -11.06 4.86
CA LEU A 78 14.33 -12.11 5.48
C LEU A 78 13.95 -13.20 4.47
N ILE A 79 13.60 -12.83 3.24
CA ILE A 79 13.31 -13.77 2.15
C ILE A 79 14.55 -14.60 1.81
N ALA A 80 15.71 -13.95 1.66
CA ALA A 80 16.98 -14.64 1.41
C ALA A 80 17.33 -15.60 2.54
N LEU A 81 17.16 -15.19 3.79
CA LEU A 81 17.43 -16.04 4.94
C LEU A 81 16.55 -17.29 4.94
N ASN A 82 15.25 -17.14 4.68
CA ASN A 82 14.34 -18.28 4.61
C ASN A 82 14.74 -19.27 3.50
N GLY A 83 15.00 -18.76 2.29
CA GLY A 83 15.47 -19.58 1.17
C GLY A 83 16.79 -20.29 1.50
N ALA A 84 17.77 -19.55 2.04
CA ALA A 84 19.07 -20.09 2.38
C ALA A 84 18.99 -21.18 3.46
N MET A 85 18.24 -20.93 4.53
CA MET A 85 18.07 -21.88 5.62
C MET A 85 17.37 -23.16 5.15
N ALA A 86 16.34 -23.06 4.30
CA ALA A 86 15.69 -24.24 3.72
C ALA A 86 16.69 -25.08 2.92
N GLY A 87 17.53 -24.45 2.09
CA GLY A 87 18.59 -25.13 1.34
C GLY A 87 19.65 -25.78 2.23
N ILE A 88 20.10 -25.09 3.27
CA ILE A 88 21.08 -25.60 4.25
C ILE A 88 20.50 -26.81 5.00
N VAL A 89 19.26 -26.74 5.46
CA VAL A 89 18.59 -27.87 6.13
C VAL A 89 18.53 -29.08 5.20
N LEU A 90 18.19 -28.91 3.92
CA LEU A 90 18.23 -30.00 2.95
C LEU A 90 19.63 -30.60 2.83
N ALA A 91 20.66 -29.76 2.75
CA ALA A 91 22.05 -30.22 2.66
C ALA A 91 22.45 -31.05 3.89
N ILE A 92 22.11 -30.58 5.08
CA ILE A 92 22.37 -31.28 6.35
C ILE A 92 21.64 -32.62 6.35
N VAL A 93 20.32 -32.63 6.13
CA VAL A 93 19.52 -33.87 6.18
C VAL A 93 20.05 -34.87 5.16
N ARG A 94 20.35 -34.44 3.93
CA ARG A 94 20.91 -35.31 2.89
C ARG A 94 22.28 -35.89 3.26
N ALA A 95 23.12 -35.13 3.97
CA ALA A 95 24.42 -35.62 4.44
C ALA A 95 24.27 -36.70 5.53
N TYR A 96 23.25 -36.60 6.39
CA TYR A 96 23.00 -37.58 7.45
C TYR A 96 22.19 -38.80 6.99
N THR A 97 21.37 -38.67 5.95
CA THR A 97 20.52 -39.75 5.45
C THR A 97 20.64 -39.94 3.93
N PRO A 98 21.84 -40.31 3.42
CA PRO A 98 22.11 -40.39 1.98
C PRO A 98 21.25 -41.45 1.26
N GLU A 99 20.83 -42.49 1.97
CA GLU A 99 20.01 -43.59 1.42
C GLU A 99 18.51 -43.26 1.30
N THR A 100 18.07 -42.12 1.85
CA THR A 100 16.65 -41.75 1.84
C THR A 100 16.22 -41.22 0.47
N ASP A 101 14.99 -41.54 0.06
CA ASP A 101 14.43 -41.02 -1.18
C ASP A 101 14.46 -39.49 -1.22
N LEU A 102 15.11 -38.96 -2.25
CA LEU A 102 15.35 -37.53 -2.40
C LEU A 102 14.05 -36.73 -2.55
N SER A 103 13.01 -37.32 -3.15
CA SER A 103 11.72 -36.65 -3.33
C SER A 103 11.01 -36.48 -1.99
N LEU A 104 11.06 -37.51 -1.14
CA LEU A 104 10.56 -37.44 0.24
C LEU A 104 11.35 -36.42 1.07
N LEU A 105 12.67 -36.36 0.92
CA LEU A 105 13.49 -35.35 1.60
C LEU A 105 13.14 -33.93 1.16
N VAL A 106 12.98 -33.69 -0.14
CA VAL A 106 12.57 -32.37 -0.67
C VAL A 106 11.22 -31.95 -0.11
N LEU A 107 10.23 -32.85 -0.09
CA LEU A 107 8.90 -32.54 0.43
C LEU A 107 8.91 -32.35 1.95
N GLY A 108 9.57 -33.25 2.68
CA GLY A 108 9.69 -33.22 4.13
C GLY A 108 10.43 -31.99 4.63
N VAL A 109 11.57 -31.64 4.02
CA VAL A 109 12.32 -30.43 4.36
C VAL A 109 11.58 -29.18 3.87
N GLY A 110 11.07 -29.18 2.64
CA GLY A 110 10.38 -28.02 2.07
C GLY A 110 9.22 -27.52 2.92
N VAL A 111 8.46 -28.43 3.53
CA VAL A 111 7.35 -28.10 4.44
C VAL A 111 7.81 -28.00 5.90
N GLY A 112 8.75 -28.85 6.32
CA GLY A 112 9.14 -29.02 7.73
C GLY A 112 10.33 -28.18 8.20
N PHE A 113 11.06 -27.47 7.32
CA PHE A 113 12.30 -26.78 7.70
C PHE A 113 12.09 -25.74 8.80
N GLN A 114 10.94 -25.06 8.82
CA GLN A 114 10.59 -24.10 9.88
C GLN A 114 10.52 -24.78 11.26
N ALA A 115 9.97 -26.00 11.33
CA ALA A 115 9.96 -26.77 12.57
C ALA A 115 11.38 -27.21 12.96
N ILE A 116 12.19 -27.62 11.97
CA ILE A 116 13.58 -28.05 12.19
C ILE A 116 14.44 -26.89 12.71
N ILE A 117 14.34 -25.68 12.14
CA ILE A 117 15.13 -24.52 12.57
C ILE A 117 14.79 -24.10 13.99
N ARG A 118 13.54 -24.31 14.42
CA ARG A 118 13.11 -24.04 15.80
C ARG A 118 13.61 -25.07 16.81
N THR A 119 14.26 -26.15 16.37
CA THR A 119 14.83 -27.13 17.30
C THR A 119 16.12 -26.62 17.95
N ARG A 120 16.30 -26.93 19.23
CA ARG A 120 17.49 -26.59 19.99
C ARG A 120 18.56 -27.65 19.76
N PHE A 121 19.72 -27.24 19.25
CA PHE A 121 20.87 -28.13 19.09
C PHE A 121 21.75 -28.07 20.33
N VAL A 122 21.95 -29.22 20.98
CA VAL A 122 22.91 -29.38 22.08
C VAL A 122 24.24 -29.81 21.44
N LEU A 123 25.22 -28.90 21.37
CA LEU A 123 26.50 -29.18 20.70
C LEU A 123 27.46 -29.97 21.59
N ALA A 124 27.44 -29.70 22.90
CA ALA A 124 28.20 -30.46 23.87
C ALA A 124 27.34 -30.71 25.10
N LYS A 125 27.05 -31.98 25.36
CA LYS A 125 26.55 -32.44 26.64
C LYS A 125 27.76 -32.82 27.47
N GLU A 126 28.00 -32.11 28.57
CA GLU A 126 29.14 -32.42 29.42
C GLU A 126 28.84 -33.72 30.18
N PHE A 127 29.57 -34.80 29.88
CA PHE A 127 29.40 -36.09 30.54
C PHE A 127 30.19 -36.19 31.86
N SER A 128 30.92 -35.15 32.26
CA SER A 128 31.53 -35.09 33.59
C SER A 128 30.46 -34.71 34.60
N GLY A 129 30.19 -35.59 35.56
CA GLY A 129 29.19 -35.44 36.63
C GLY A 129 29.42 -34.29 37.63
N THR A 130 30.09 -33.23 37.19
CA THR A 130 30.49 -32.04 37.94
C THR A 130 29.92 -30.79 37.28
N GLY A 131 28.61 -30.77 37.01
CA GLY A 131 27.78 -29.56 37.00
C GLY A 131 28.19 -28.40 36.08
N GLY A 132 28.96 -28.63 35.00
CA GLY A 132 29.21 -27.63 33.98
C GLY A 132 28.07 -27.59 32.95
N GLY A 133 27.71 -26.38 32.52
CA GLY A 133 26.50 -26.14 31.74
C GLY A 133 26.60 -26.63 30.30
N ASP A 134 25.56 -27.33 29.83
CA ASP A 134 25.43 -27.78 28.43
C ASP A 134 25.58 -26.59 27.45
N LEU A 135 26.58 -26.66 26.56
CA LEU A 135 26.75 -25.69 25.49
C LEU A 135 25.76 -26.03 24.36
N SER A 136 24.56 -25.47 24.45
CA SER A 136 23.55 -25.55 23.39
C SER A 136 23.49 -24.27 22.58
N LEU A 137 23.58 -24.36 21.26
CA LEU A 137 23.23 -23.25 20.37
C LEU A 137 21.75 -23.38 20.00
N ASN A 138 20.96 -22.39 20.42
CA ASN A 138 19.56 -22.29 20.02
C ASN A 138 19.47 -21.52 18.68
N LEU A 139 19.55 -22.28 17.58
CA LEU A 139 19.37 -21.75 16.22
C LEU A 139 17.99 -21.11 16.03
N GLY A 140 16.96 -21.64 16.69
CA GLY A 140 15.62 -21.07 16.71
C GLY A 140 15.61 -19.66 17.31
N TRP A 141 16.25 -19.48 18.46
CA TRP A 141 16.37 -18.15 19.09
C TRP A 141 17.11 -17.15 18.19
N LEU A 142 18.24 -17.55 17.59
CA LEU A 142 18.99 -16.67 16.70
C LEU A 142 18.16 -16.26 15.48
N TYR A 143 17.42 -17.20 14.91
CA TYR A 143 16.51 -16.96 13.79
C TYR A 143 15.38 -16.00 14.19
N GLU A 144 14.75 -16.20 15.34
CA GLU A 144 13.70 -15.31 15.87
C GLU A 144 14.21 -13.89 16.13
N GLN A 145 15.42 -13.75 16.69
CA GLN A 145 16.04 -12.43 16.89
C GLN A 145 16.29 -11.73 15.57
N PHE A 146 16.78 -12.45 14.56
CA PHE A 146 17.00 -11.88 13.24
C PHE A 146 15.68 -11.50 12.56
N GLN A 147 14.65 -12.36 12.62
CA GLN A 147 13.32 -12.05 12.10
C GLN A 147 12.75 -10.79 12.76
N THR A 148 12.87 -10.69 14.08
CA THR A 148 12.42 -9.52 14.85
C THR A 148 13.16 -8.27 14.41
N LEU A 149 14.50 -8.33 14.30
CA LEU A 149 15.31 -7.23 13.79
C LEU A 149 14.85 -6.79 12.40
N CYS A 150 14.69 -7.73 11.46
CA CYS A 150 14.20 -7.43 10.12
C CYS A 150 12.84 -6.73 10.17
N LYS A 151 11.87 -7.28 10.92
CA LYS A 151 10.52 -6.71 11.04
C LYS A 151 10.57 -5.28 11.61
N THR A 152 11.32 -5.07 12.70
CA THR A 152 11.51 -3.74 13.28
C THR A 152 12.14 -2.75 12.30
N GLN A 153 13.13 -3.19 11.52
CA GLN A 153 13.79 -2.32 10.56
C GLN A 153 12.88 -1.98 9.36
N VAL A 154 12.07 -2.93 8.90
CA VAL A 154 11.03 -2.68 7.88
C VAL A 154 10.03 -1.66 8.41
N ASP A 155 9.52 -1.88 9.62
CA ASP A 155 8.57 -0.98 10.26
C ASP A 155 9.12 0.45 10.42
N GLN A 156 10.34 0.58 10.94
CA GLN A 156 11.03 1.88 11.03
C GLN A 156 11.18 2.55 9.66
N ALA A 157 11.54 1.80 8.62
CA ALA A 157 11.67 2.34 7.27
C ALA A 157 10.32 2.83 6.72
N LEU A 158 9.23 2.09 6.98
CA LEU A 158 7.88 2.50 6.61
C LEU A 158 7.45 3.74 7.40
N MET A 159 7.71 3.80 8.70
CA MET A 159 7.40 4.96 9.54
C MET A 159 8.09 6.23 9.06
N HIS A 160 9.40 6.17 8.74
CA HIS A 160 10.16 7.31 8.21
C HIS A 160 9.59 7.81 6.88
N ARG A 161 8.99 6.92 6.07
CA ARG A 161 8.34 7.30 4.81
C ARG A 161 6.96 7.92 5.02
N ARG A 162 6.19 7.42 6.00
CA ARG A 162 4.83 7.91 6.31
C ARG A 162 4.85 9.29 6.97
N GLN A 163 5.76 9.51 7.91
CA GLN A 163 5.82 10.75 8.71
C GLN A 163 5.80 12.05 7.88
N PRO A 164 6.62 12.23 6.82
CA PRO A 164 6.57 13.47 6.03
C PRO A 164 5.24 13.63 5.29
N ILE A 165 4.63 12.54 4.81
CA ILE A 165 3.34 12.58 4.11
C ILE A 165 2.22 12.98 5.06
N VAL A 166 2.21 12.42 6.28
CA VAL A 166 1.25 12.78 7.32
C VAL A 166 1.37 14.26 7.67
N ARG A 167 2.59 14.77 7.86
CA ARG A 167 2.82 16.21 8.11
C ARG A 167 2.33 17.07 6.94
N GLU A 168 2.68 16.71 5.71
CA GLU A 168 2.21 17.43 4.52
C GLU A 168 0.68 17.41 4.38
N LEU A 169 0.00 16.33 4.78
CA LEU A 169 -1.46 16.26 4.82
C LEU A 169 -2.05 17.22 5.88
N VAL A 170 -1.49 17.24 7.08
CA VAL A 170 -1.91 18.15 8.16
C VAL A 170 -1.70 19.61 7.74
N ASP A 171 -0.60 19.93 7.06
CA ASP A 171 -0.31 21.26 6.55
C ASP A 171 -1.24 21.66 5.38
N ALA A 172 -1.59 20.70 4.52
CA ALA A 172 -2.48 20.91 3.38
C ALA A 172 -3.94 21.18 3.79
N PHE A 173 -4.38 20.65 4.93
CA PHE A 173 -5.74 20.81 5.46
C PHE A 173 -5.69 21.39 6.88
N PRO A 174 -5.61 22.73 7.01
CA PRO A 174 -5.40 23.40 8.30
C PRO A 174 -6.58 23.28 9.27
N SER A 175 -7.80 23.12 8.76
CA SER A 175 -9.02 22.93 9.57
C SER A 175 -9.22 21.45 9.91
N ASP A 176 -9.57 21.17 11.16
CA ASP A 176 -9.93 19.83 11.64
C ASP A 176 -11.09 19.24 10.85
N LEU A 177 -12.10 20.06 10.55
CA LEU A 177 -13.25 19.64 9.76
C LEU A 177 -12.85 19.31 8.31
N ALA A 178 -11.95 20.09 7.70
CA ALA A 178 -11.45 19.81 6.37
C ALA A 178 -10.69 18.48 6.32
N LEU A 179 -9.83 18.23 7.30
CA LEU A 179 -9.04 17.01 7.39
C LEU A 179 -9.94 15.79 7.67
N PHE A 180 -10.91 15.92 8.60
CA PHE A 180 -11.91 14.90 8.89
C PHE A 180 -12.75 14.56 7.65
N ASN A 181 -13.23 15.57 6.93
CA ASN A 181 -14.00 15.36 5.69
C ASN A 181 -13.18 14.60 4.65
N MET A 182 -11.89 14.91 4.49
CA MET A 182 -11.03 14.15 3.58
C MET A 182 -10.82 12.70 4.03
N ALA A 183 -10.71 12.45 5.33
CA ALA A 183 -10.67 11.09 5.88
C ALA A 183 -11.97 10.33 5.63
N TYR A 184 -13.12 10.95 5.93
CA TYR A 184 -14.45 10.40 5.67
C TYR A 184 -14.60 10.02 4.18
N TYR A 185 -14.25 10.93 3.27
CA TYR A 185 -14.29 10.65 1.83
C TYR A 185 -13.35 9.54 1.39
N THR A 186 -12.19 9.43 2.02
CA THR A 186 -11.24 8.37 1.69
C THR A 186 -11.81 7.00 2.05
N VAL A 187 -12.53 6.89 3.17
CA VAL A 187 -13.25 5.67 3.56
C VAL A 187 -14.40 5.38 2.59
N VAL A 188 -15.27 6.34 2.30
CA VAL A 188 -16.44 6.13 1.41
C VAL A 188 -16.04 5.87 -0.05
N ALA A 189 -14.91 6.40 -0.50
CA ALA A 189 -14.41 6.17 -1.86
C ALA A 189 -13.86 4.74 -2.06
N ARG A 190 -13.53 4.01 -0.97
CA ARG A 190 -13.04 2.63 -1.02
C ARG A 190 -14.18 1.66 -1.33
N ARG A 191 -14.26 1.25 -2.59
CA ARG A 191 -15.23 0.23 -3.05
C ARG A 191 -14.96 -1.20 -2.57
N THR A 192 -13.82 -1.43 -1.91
CA THR A 192 -13.43 -2.76 -1.43
C THR A 192 -14.00 -3.08 -0.06
N PHE A 193 -14.46 -2.07 0.69
CA PHE A 193 -15.03 -2.29 2.02
C PHE A 193 -16.44 -2.85 1.92
N THR A 194 -16.77 -3.76 2.82
CA THR A 194 -18.18 -4.09 3.07
C THR A 194 -18.85 -2.93 3.81
N PRO A 195 -20.20 -2.82 3.78
CA PRO A 195 -20.91 -1.79 4.54
C PRO A 195 -20.58 -1.81 6.05
N GLU A 196 -20.33 -2.98 6.62
CA GLU A 196 -19.95 -3.15 8.02
C GLU A 196 -18.53 -2.62 8.29
N GLU A 197 -17.57 -2.90 7.41
CA GLU A 197 -16.20 -2.38 7.51
C GLU A 197 -16.17 -0.86 7.36
N GLU A 198 -16.93 -0.32 6.40
CA GLU A 198 -17.09 1.13 6.21
C GLU A 198 -17.61 1.78 7.50
N ALA A 199 -18.68 1.23 8.08
CA ALA A 199 -19.24 1.74 9.34
C ALA A 199 -18.23 1.67 10.50
N GLN A 200 -17.45 0.58 10.61
CA GLN A 200 -16.40 0.45 11.63
C GLN A 200 -15.31 1.51 11.47
N HIS A 201 -14.83 1.74 10.24
CA HIS A 201 -13.82 2.76 9.97
C HIS A 201 -14.33 4.17 10.27
N LEU A 202 -15.58 4.48 9.90
CA LEU A 202 -16.20 5.77 10.17
C LEU A 202 -16.45 5.99 11.67
N ALA A 203 -16.86 4.96 12.40
CA ALA A 203 -17.01 5.01 13.86
C ALA A 203 -15.67 5.30 14.54
N ALA A 204 -14.61 4.56 14.17
CA ALA A 204 -13.26 4.78 14.71
C ALA A 204 -12.72 6.18 14.37
N LEU A 205 -13.01 6.71 13.19
CA LEU A 205 -12.64 8.07 12.80
C LEU A 205 -13.34 9.13 13.66
N THR A 206 -14.63 8.92 13.94
CA THR A 206 -15.45 9.84 14.74
C THR A 206 -15.01 9.81 16.21
N GLU A 207 -14.79 8.62 16.77
CA GLU A 207 -14.28 8.45 18.13
C GLU A 207 -12.95 9.19 18.35
N ARG A 208 -12.02 9.12 17.38
CA ARG A 208 -10.74 9.82 17.45
C ARG A 208 -10.87 11.34 17.45
N LEU A 209 -11.88 11.89 16.78
CA LEU A 209 -12.16 13.33 16.77
C LEU A 209 -12.75 13.79 18.12
N GLU A 210 -13.51 12.92 18.77
CA GLU A 210 -14.18 13.21 20.04
C GLU A 210 -13.29 12.99 21.28
N ASP A 211 -12.12 12.37 21.12
CA ASP A 211 -11.18 12.11 22.22
C ASP A 211 -10.51 13.40 22.73
N ARG A 212 -11.17 14.04 23.69
CA ARG A 212 -10.68 15.26 24.35
C ARG A 212 -9.47 15.03 25.27
N ALA A 213 -9.05 13.79 25.50
CA ALA A 213 -7.86 13.52 26.31
C ALA A 213 -6.55 13.75 25.54
N LEU A 214 -6.62 13.76 24.20
CA LEU A 214 -5.46 13.93 23.34
C LEU A 214 -5.25 15.41 22.96
N PRO A 215 -3.98 15.86 22.79
CA PRO A 215 -3.70 17.16 22.19
C PRO A 215 -4.26 17.24 20.76
N GLU A 216 -4.77 18.41 20.37
CA GLU A 216 -5.36 18.66 19.05
C GLU A 216 -4.43 18.27 17.88
N GLU A 217 -3.14 18.59 17.99
CA GLU A 217 -2.14 18.20 16.98
C GLU A 217 -2.04 16.67 16.82
N VAL A 218 -2.19 15.90 17.90
CA VAL A 218 -2.16 14.43 17.88
C VAL A 218 -3.40 13.88 17.19
N ILE A 219 -4.57 14.46 17.45
CA ILE A 219 -5.82 14.11 16.76
C ILE A 219 -5.67 14.33 15.27
N ARG A 220 -5.17 15.50 14.85
CA ARG A 220 -4.94 15.86 13.45
C ARG A 220 -3.97 14.90 12.77
N MET A 221 -2.82 14.60 13.40
CA MET A 221 -1.88 13.61 12.86
C MET A 221 -2.51 12.22 12.72
N THR A 222 -3.37 11.82 13.66
CA THR A 222 -4.05 10.53 13.62
C THR A 222 -5.07 10.45 12.48
N ILE A 223 -5.82 11.52 12.24
CA ILE A 223 -6.75 11.61 11.09
C ILE A 223 -5.96 11.59 9.77
N ALA A 224 -4.86 12.35 9.67
CA ALA A 224 -4.00 12.34 8.48
C ALA A 224 -3.35 10.97 8.23
N LEU A 225 -2.95 10.26 9.30
CA LEU A 225 -2.47 8.88 9.20
C LEU A 225 -3.58 7.95 8.69
N HIS A 226 -4.81 8.12 9.15
CA HIS A 226 -5.94 7.35 8.66
C HIS A 226 -6.21 7.55 7.15
N ILE A 227 -6.08 8.79 6.65
CA ILE A 227 -6.14 9.07 5.20
C ILE A 227 -5.06 8.28 4.45
N LEU A 228 -3.84 8.28 4.98
CA LEU A 228 -2.70 7.59 4.36
C LEU A 228 -2.86 6.07 4.38
N GLU A 229 -3.32 5.48 5.48
CA GLU A 229 -3.52 4.03 5.62
C GLU A 229 -4.69 3.54 4.77
N THR A 230 -5.82 4.24 4.80
CA THR A 230 -7.01 3.84 4.04
C THR A 230 -6.83 4.10 2.54
N GLY A 231 -6.29 5.26 2.14
CA GLY A 231 -6.17 5.67 0.75
C GLY A 231 -4.85 5.29 0.06
N GLY A 232 -3.80 4.99 0.83
CA GLY A 232 -2.45 4.77 0.34
C GLY A 232 -1.71 6.08 -0.03
N GLU A 233 -0.40 5.96 -0.23
CA GLU A 233 0.48 7.11 -0.49
C GLU A 233 0.10 7.89 -1.76
N ALA A 234 -0.28 7.20 -2.83
CA ALA A 234 -0.61 7.87 -4.10
C ALA A 234 -1.82 8.81 -3.94
N HIS A 235 -2.86 8.35 -3.23
CA HIS A 235 -4.05 9.16 -2.93
C HIS A 235 -3.72 10.32 -2.00
N ALA A 236 -2.98 10.07 -0.90
CA ALA A 236 -2.54 11.11 0.01
C ALA A 236 -1.77 12.23 -0.72
N ARG A 237 -0.84 11.87 -1.61
CA ARG A 237 -0.09 12.84 -2.43
C ARG A 237 -0.99 13.59 -3.42
N ALA A 238 -1.98 12.93 -4.00
CA ALA A 238 -2.97 13.59 -4.85
C ALA A 238 -3.78 14.63 -4.08
N LEU A 239 -4.22 14.32 -2.86
CA LEU A 239 -4.91 15.25 -1.97
C LEU A 239 -4.02 16.46 -1.61
N ILE A 240 -2.77 16.21 -1.20
CA ILE A 240 -1.79 17.28 -0.91
C ILE A 240 -1.60 18.18 -2.13
N SER A 241 -1.48 17.59 -3.33
CA SER A 241 -1.31 18.36 -4.57
C SER A 241 -2.54 19.17 -4.95
N ALA A 242 -3.75 18.65 -4.67
CA ALA A 242 -5.01 19.34 -4.96
C ALA A 242 -5.28 20.50 -4.00
N ALA A 243 -4.82 20.39 -2.74
CA ALA A 243 -4.95 21.43 -1.73
C ALA A 243 -4.00 22.63 -1.97
N LYS A 244 -2.89 22.42 -2.68
CA LYS A 244 -1.98 23.53 -3.04
C LYS A 244 -2.69 24.47 -4.03
N PRO A 245 -2.76 25.79 -3.76
CA PRO A 245 -3.29 26.75 -4.72
C PRO A 245 -2.59 26.58 -6.06
N PRO A 246 -3.30 26.69 -7.20
CA PRO A 246 -2.65 26.65 -8.50
C PRO A 246 -1.58 27.75 -8.50
N ALA A 247 -0.31 27.35 -8.66
CA ALA A 247 0.78 28.29 -8.83
C ALA A 247 0.34 29.29 -9.91
N ARG A 248 0.28 30.59 -9.56
CA ARG A 248 -0.08 31.66 -10.50
C ARG A 248 0.67 31.38 -11.80
N GLN A 249 -0.05 30.96 -12.83
CA GLN A 249 0.57 30.78 -14.13
C GLN A 249 1.18 32.14 -14.48
N PRO A 250 2.46 32.20 -14.89
CA PRO A 250 3.01 33.44 -15.39
C PRO A 250 2.05 33.96 -16.47
N PRO A 251 1.84 35.29 -16.57
CA PRO A 251 0.94 35.87 -17.54
C PRO A 251 1.20 35.21 -18.89
N VAL A 252 0.15 34.69 -19.52
CA VAL A 252 0.23 34.16 -20.88
C VAL A 252 0.53 35.35 -21.78
N GLU A 253 1.80 35.74 -21.84
CA GLU A 253 2.33 36.59 -22.88
C GLU A 253 2.16 35.82 -24.17
N LYS A 254 1.06 36.15 -24.85
CA LYS A 254 0.83 36.00 -26.29
C LYS A 254 1.68 34.88 -26.89
N ARG A 255 1.28 33.62 -26.67
CA ARG A 255 1.66 32.55 -27.61
C ARG A 255 1.07 32.94 -28.96
N LYS A 256 1.88 33.67 -29.73
CA LYS A 256 1.65 33.97 -31.13
C LYS A 256 1.29 32.67 -31.82
N ALA A 257 0.18 32.74 -32.54
CA ALA A 257 -0.22 31.81 -33.56
C ALA A 257 1.00 31.28 -34.32
N VAL A 258 1.23 29.96 -34.28
CA VAL A 258 1.64 29.10 -35.40
C VAL A 258 1.55 27.65 -34.90
N ARG A 259 0.48 26.95 -35.23
CA ARG A 259 0.58 25.76 -36.09
C ARG A 259 -0.78 25.38 -36.64
N SER A 260 -0.81 25.39 -37.97
CA SER A 260 -1.84 24.94 -38.89
C SER A 260 -2.74 23.82 -38.35
N MET A 261 -4.04 24.07 -38.42
CA MET A 261 -5.15 23.20 -37.99
C MET A 261 -5.67 22.37 -39.19
N ALA A 262 -4.76 21.92 -40.07
CA ALA A 262 -5.13 21.25 -41.32
C ALA A 262 -4.82 19.74 -41.38
N ASP A 263 -4.11 19.17 -40.40
CA ASP A 263 -3.68 17.75 -40.44
C ASP A 263 -4.06 16.98 -39.16
N VAL A 264 -5.34 17.00 -38.78
CA VAL A 264 -5.86 16.04 -37.78
C VAL A 264 -6.84 15.10 -38.48
N PRO A 265 -6.48 13.82 -38.68
CA PRO A 265 -7.40 12.85 -39.27
C PRO A 265 -8.60 12.65 -38.35
N GLU A 266 -9.76 12.53 -38.99
CA GLU A 266 -11.08 12.26 -38.43
C GLU A 266 -11.10 10.86 -37.80
N ILE A 267 -10.44 10.70 -36.66
CA ILE A 267 -10.58 9.53 -35.80
C ILE A 267 -11.80 9.79 -34.92
N ALA A 268 -12.80 8.92 -35.08
CA ALA A 268 -14.02 8.83 -34.30
C ALA A 268 -13.80 9.28 -32.85
N ARG A 269 -14.35 10.45 -32.51
CA ARG A 269 -14.49 10.90 -31.13
C ARG A 269 -15.54 10.00 -30.47
N THR A 270 -15.12 8.84 -29.97
CA THR A 270 -15.71 8.33 -28.74
C THR A 270 -15.51 9.44 -27.72
N PHE A 271 -16.59 10.15 -27.38
CA PHE A 271 -16.61 11.07 -26.26
C PHE A 271 -16.28 10.25 -25.00
N GLU A 272 -15.00 10.10 -24.71
CA GLU A 272 -14.57 9.64 -23.40
C GLU A 272 -15.17 10.62 -22.40
N THR A 273 -16.11 10.12 -21.62
CA THR A 273 -16.71 10.90 -20.55
C THR A 273 -15.57 11.32 -19.64
N PRO A 274 -15.39 12.64 -19.38
CA PRO A 274 -14.28 13.11 -18.57
C PRO A 274 -14.28 12.37 -17.22
N GLY A 275 -13.08 11.95 -16.78
CA GLY A 275 -12.94 11.23 -15.52
C GLY A 275 -13.52 12.03 -14.34
N ARG A 276 -13.94 11.34 -13.27
CA ARG A 276 -14.59 11.95 -12.08
C ARG A 276 -13.78 13.10 -11.49
N GLU A 277 -12.45 12.98 -11.47
CA GLU A 277 -11.54 14.02 -11.00
C GLU A 277 -11.57 15.27 -11.89
N THR A 278 -11.61 15.10 -13.20
CA THR A 278 -11.72 16.20 -14.16
C THR A 278 -13.03 16.94 -13.98
N ILE A 279 -14.14 16.21 -13.81
CA ILE A 279 -15.46 16.84 -13.58
C ILE A 279 -15.48 17.57 -12.24
N THR A 280 -14.94 16.96 -11.17
CA THR A 280 -14.85 17.58 -9.85
C THR A 280 -14.06 18.88 -9.91
N LYS A 281 -12.88 18.86 -10.53
CA LYS A 281 -12.04 20.04 -10.72
C LYS A 281 -12.75 21.11 -11.52
N ASN A 282 -13.43 20.73 -12.60
CA ASN A 282 -14.16 21.68 -13.44
C ASN A 282 -15.31 22.34 -12.66
N LEU A 283 -16.09 21.58 -11.88
CA LEU A 283 -17.15 22.14 -11.05
C LEU A 283 -16.58 23.13 -10.03
N ALA A 284 -15.53 22.73 -9.30
CA ALA A 284 -14.89 23.57 -8.29
C ALA A 284 -14.26 24.85 -8.88
N THR A 285 -13.84 24.84 -10.14
CA THR A 285 -13.20 25.99 -10.79
C THR A 285 -14.20 26.94 -11.44
N HIS A 286 -15.35 26.44 -11.91
CA HIS A 286 -16.29 27.22 -12.73
C HIS A 286 -17.57 27.64 -12.00
N LEU A 287 -17.84 27.06 -10.83
CA LEU A 287 -19.01 27.39 -10.02
C LEU A 287 -18.56 28.02 -8.71
N ASP A 288 -19.27 29.06 -8.30
CA ASP A 288 -19.08 29.64 -6.97
C ASP A 288 -19.65 28.74 -5.86
N LEU A 289 -19.35 29.09 -4.61
CA LEU A 289 -19.74 28.27 -3.46
C LEU A 289 -21.27 28.15 -3.33
N ASP A 290 -22.02 29.23 -3.63
CA ASP A 290 -23.47 29.28 -3.52
C ASP A 290 -24.13 28.39 -4.60
N GLN A 291 -23.60 28.40 -5.82
CA GLN A 291 -24.01 27.51 -6.92
C GLN A 291 -23.77 26.05 -6.56
N LEU A 292 -22.58 25.73 -6.04
CA LEU A 292 -22.25 24.37 -5.62
C LEU A 292 -23.13 23.90 -4.45
N GLN A 293 -23.43 24.79 -3.48
CA GLN A 293 -24.36 24.49 -2.39
C GLN A 293 -25.76 24.18 -2.94
N SER A 294 -26.28 25.00 -3.84
CA SER A 294 -27.61 24.83 -4.45
C SER A 294 -27.72 23.48 -5.17
N ILE A 295 -26.71 23.12 -5.98
CA ILE A 295 -26.68 21.83 -6.68
C ILE A 295 -26.55 20.68 -5.68
N ALA A 296 -25.70 20.80 -4.66
CA ALA A 296 -25.55 19.76 -3.65
C ALA A 296 -26.87 19.51 -2.89
N LEU A 297 -27.60 20.56 -2.51
CA LEU A 297 -28.92 20.44 -1.88
C LEU A 297 -29.96 19.78 -2.80
N GLU A 298 -29.91 20.04 -4.11
CA GLU A 298 -30.73 19.35 -5.10
C GLU A 298 -30.44 17.84 -5.10
N VAL A 299 -29.15 17.47 -5.08
CA VAL A 299 -28.72 16.06 -5.00
C VAL A 299 -29.24 15.39 -3.73
N VAL A 300 -29.15 16.07 -2.58
CA VAL A 300 -29.73 15.56 -1.31
C VAL A 300 -31.23 15.32 -1.45
N GLY A 301 -31.96 16.27 -2.04
CA GLY A 301 -33.41 16.16 -2.22
C GLY A 301 -33.84 15.02 -3.14
N GLN A 302 -33.05 14.70 -4.17
CA GLN A 302 -33.37 13.66 -5.15
C GLN A 302 -32.91 12.25 -4.74
N LYS A 303 -31.78 12.15 -4.03
CA LYS A 303 -31.08 10.87 -3.84
C LYS A 303 -31.10 10.34 -2.41
N ALA A 304 -31.26 11.19 -1.40
CA ALA A 304 -31.22 10.75 -0.01
C ALA A 304 -32.63 10.52 0.57
N ALA A 305 -32.79 9.47 1.39
CA ALA A 305 -34.01 9.13 2.09
C ALA A 305 -33.73 8.81 3.57
N GLY A 306 -34.70 9.05 4.45
CA GLY A 306 -34.58 8.78 5.89
C GLY A 306 -33.42 9.54 6.54
N ASP A 307 -32.70 8.85 7.44
CA ASP A 307 -31.61 9.42 8.23
C ASP A 307 -30.44 9.91 7.36
N MET A 308 -30.16 9.23 6.25
CA MET A 308 -29.13 9.63 5.28
C MET A 308 -29.36 11.05 4.72
N ARG A 309 -30.62 11.47 4.63
CA ARG A 309 -30.96 12.83 4.18
C ARG A 309 -30.54 13.88 5.20
N ALA A 310 -30.68 13.60 6.50
CA ALA A 310 -30.26 14.51 7.54
C ALA A 310 -28.73 14.65 7.53
N ASP A 311 -28.00 13.54 7.40
CA ASP A 311 -26.54 13.54 7.37
C ASP A 311 -25.98 14.31 6.17
N TRP A 312 -26.54 14.08 4.97
CA TRP A 312 -26.08 14.77 3.78
C TRP A 312 -26.43 16.25 3.80
N LEU A 313 -27.59 16.61 4.36
CA LEU A 313 -27.97 18.01 4.55
C LEU A 313 -27.00 18.71 5.51
N ALA A 314 -26.70 18.06 6.64
CA ALA A 314 -25.74 18.57 7.62
C ALA A 314 -24.35 18.73 6.99
N TYR A 315 -23.89 17.75 6.19
CA TYR A 315 -22.63 17.83 5.48
C TYR A 315 -22.54 19.07 4.58
N VAL A 316 -23.56 19.30 3.73
CA VAL A 316 -23.57 20.44 2.81
C VAL A 316 -23.61 21.77 3.57
N GLN A 317 -24.42 21.86 4.62
CA GLN A 317 -24.54 23.06 5.44
C GLN A 317 -23.25 23.38 6.21
N ASN A 318 -22.66 22.37 6.85
CA ASN A 318 -21.42 22.53 7.61
C ASN A 318 -20.24 22.89 6.70
N THR A 319 -20.18 22.31 5.49
CA THR A 319 -19.11 22.64 4.52
C THR A 319 -19.17 24.10 4.08
N VAL A 320 -20.36 24.67 3.92
CA VAL A 320 -20.51 26.09 3.55
C VAL A 320 -20.23 27.01 4.74
N ALA A 321 -20.71 26.64 5.93
CA ALA A 321 -20.55 27.40 7.17
C ALA A 321 -19.12 27.41 7.73
N ASP A 322 -18.24 26.51 7.26
CA ASP A 322 -16.83 26.43 7.67
C ASP A 322 -16.01 27.61 7.13
N VAL A 323 -16.12 28.76 7.80
CA VAL A 323 -15.40 29.99 7.46
C VAL A 323 -13.88 29.88 7.65
N ASP A 324 -13.42 28.93 8.45
CA ASP A 324 -12.00 28.70 8.72
C ASP A 324 -11.31 27.97 7.56
N SER A 325 -12.07 27.23 6.75
CA SER A 325 -11.59 26.60 5.52
C SER A 325 -11.50 27.59 4.34
N PRO A 326 -10.39 27.59 3.58
CA PRO A 326 -10.29 28.36 2.34
C PRO A 326 -11.43 28.03 1.38
N GLU A 327 -11.96 29.04 0.69
CA GLU A 327 -13.11 28.87 -0.21
C GLU A 327 -12.89 27.77 -1.26
N ALA A 328 -11.68 27.70 -1.84
CA ALA A 328 -11.33 26.66 -2.82
C ALA A 328 -11.45 25.22 -2.27
N VAL A 329 -11.18 25.02 -0.97
CA VAL A 329 -11.32 23.71 -0.31
C VAL A 329 -12.79 23.36 -0.14
N ARG A 330 -13.61 24.33 0.27
CA ARG A 330 -15.07 24.16 0.38
C ARG A 330 -15.72 23.88 -0.97
N GLN A 331 -15.34 24.63 -2.01
CA GLN A 331 -15.77 24.40 -3.40
C GLN A 331 -15.40 22.99 -3.89
N THR A 332 -14.16 22.57 -3.68
CA THR A 332 -13.71 21.21 -4.07
C THR A 332 -14.47 20.12 -3.34
N SER A 333 -14.76 20.32 -2.05
CA SER A 333 -15.50 19.37 -1.22
C SER A 333 -16.94 19.20 -1.72
N LEU A 334 -17.64 20.30 -2.00
CA LEU A 334 -19.01 20.25 -2.56
C LEU A 334 -19.04 19.71 -3.99
N ALA A 335 -18.09 20.10 -4.84
CA ALA A 335 -17.99 19.56 -6.20
C ALA A 335 -17.83 18.03 -6.20
N ARG A 336 -17.00 17.52 -5.30
CA ARG A 336 -16.79 16.07 -5.14
C ARG A 336 -18.03 15.37 -4.63
N PHE A 337 -18.69 15.95 -3.61
CA PHE A 337 -19.98 15.47 -3.11
C PHE A 337 -21.00 15.27 -4.24
N ILE A 338 -21.15 16.27 -5.11
CA ILE A 338 -22.07 16.22 -6.27
C ILE A 338 -21.71 15.06 -7.21
N VAL A 339 -20.44 14.93 -7.60
CA VAL A 339 -19.97 13.86 -8.51
C VAL A 339 -20.13 12.47 -7.90
N ASP A 340 -19.94 12.34 -6.59
CA ASP A 340 -20.02 11.08 -5.89
C ASP A 340 -21.45 10.62 -5.66
N LYS A 341 -22.34 11.52 -5.24
CA LYS A 341 -23.72 11.17 -4.88
C LYS A 341 -24.70 11.20 -6.07
N ALA A 342 -24.47 12.08 -7.06
CA ALA A 342 -25.34 12.17 -8.25
C ALA A 342 -24.76 11.47 -9.49
N GLY A 343 -23.45 11.18 -9.48
CA GLY A 343 -22.73 10.57 -10.58
C GLY A 343 -22.15 11.57 -11.58
N PRO A 344 -21.16 11.15 -12.39
CA PRO A 344 -20.43 12.03 -13.30
C PRO A 344 -21.29 12.63 -14.41
N ALA A 345 -22.31 11.91 -14.90
CA ALA A 345 -23.21 12.41 -15.94
C ALA A 345 -24.04 13.61 -15.45
N PHE A 346 -24.64 13.49 -14.26
CA PHE A 346 -25.38 14.59 -13.63
C PHE A 346 -24.48 15.81 -13.41
N ALA A 347 -23.29 15.58 -12.85
CA ALA A 347 -22.33 16.63 -12.56
C ALA A 347 -21.84 17.36 -13.84
N SER A 348 -21.59 16.62 -14.92
CA SER A 348 -21.12 17.20 -16.19
C SER A 348 -22.18 18.10 -16.84
N ASN A 349 -23.46 17.75 -16.70
CA ASN A 349 -24.58 18.57 -17.22
C ASN A 349 -24.74 19.92 -16.50
N ARG A 350 -24.09 20.12 -15.36
CA ARG A 350 -24.13 21.38 -14.60
C ARG A 350 -22.96 22.31 -14.90
N LEU A 351 -22.00 21.89 -15.72
CA LEU A 351 -20.90 22.76 -16.12
C LEU A 351 -21.39 23.80 -17.15
N PRO A 352 -20.95 25.08 -17.02
CA PRO A 352 -21.24 26.12 -18.01
C PRO A 352 -20.56 25.75 -19.34
N GLY A 353 -21.34 25.16 -20.26
CA GLY A 353 -20.85 24.61 -21.53
C GLY A 353 -21.70 23.46 -22.09
N HIS A 354 -22.53 22.80 -21.28
CA HIS A 354 -23.53 21.82 -21.75
C HIS A 354 -24.95 22.41 -21.94
N VAL A 355 -25.10 23.74 -21.78
CA VAL A 355 -26.40 24.44 -21.89
C VAL A 355 -26.67 24.95 -23.33
N ALA A 356 -25.80 24.68 -24.31
CA ALA A 356 -25.97 25.16 -25.68
C ALA A 356 -26.08 24.00 -26.68
N GLU A 357 -27.29 23.45 -26.79
CA GLU A 357 -27.97 23.13 -28.05
C GLU A 357 -29.42 22.74 -27.70
N GLU A 358 -30.22 23.72 -27.26
CA GLU A 358 -31.66 23.59 -27.47
C GLU A 358 -31.90 23.61 -28.99
N PRO A 359 -32.55 22.60 -29.58
CA PRO A 359 -32.91 22.65 -30.98
C PRO A 359 -33.90 23.79 -31.16
N TYR A 360 -33.49 24.82 -31.91
CA TYR A 360 -34.46 25.73 -32.52
C TYR A 360 -35.46 24.86 -33.30
N ARG A 361 -36.74 25.06 -32.97
CA ARG A 361 -37.91 24.34 -33.49
C ARG A 361 -37.91 24.10 -34.99
#